data_AF-A0A450WQN7-F1
#
_entry.id   AF-A0A450WQN7-F1
#
_cell.length_a   1.000
_cell.length_b   1.000
_cell.length_c   1.000
_cell.angle_alpha   90.00
_cell.angle_beta   90.00
_cell.angle_gamma   90.00
#
_symmetry.space_group_name_H-M   'P 1'
#
loop_
_entity.id
_entity.type
_entity.pdbx_description
1 polymer ?
#
loop_
_entity_poly.entity_id
_entity_poly.type
_entity_poly.pdbx_seq_one_letter_code
_entity_poly.pdbx_strand_id
1 'polypeptide(L)' 'MPAIQDALGQWQGVEVHATVPDERIVVTVEDDDPERFGRTIFALGEMNGVLDASPVFYLFPARLCEWIEF' A
#
# COMPACT_ATOMS: atom_id res chain seq x y z
N MET A 1 9.41 -19.71 -7.24
CA MET A 1 8.88 -18.90 -6.13
C MET A 1 7.67 -18.14 -6.68
N PRO A 2 6.58 -17.96 -5.93
CA PRO A 2 5.49 -17.10 -6.37
C PRO A 2 6.05 -15.72 -6.70
N ALA A 3 5.49 -15.04 -7.70
CA ALA A 3 5.87 -13.67 -7.96
C ALA A 3 5.50 -12.84 -6.71
N ILE A 4 6.31 -11.84 -6.33
CA ILE A 4 6.03 -10.97 -5.16
C ILE A 4 4.61 -10.38 -5.23
N GLN A 5 4.11 -10.15 -6.44
CA GLN A 5 2.75 -9.71 -6.74
C GLN A 5 1.68 -10.66 -6.17
N ASP A 6 1.88 -11.98 -6.30
CA ASP A 6 0.95 -13.00 -5.79
C ASP A 6 0.91 -12.97 -4.26
N ALA A 7 2.07 -12.75 -3.62
CA ALA A 7 2.16 -12.64 -2.16
C ALA A 7 1.50 -11.35 -1.65
N LEU A 8 1.75 -10.22 -2.32
CA LEU A 8 1.14 -8.93 -2.00
C LEU A 8 -0.38 -8.94 -2.17
N GLY A 9 -0.89 -9.60 -3.22
CA GLY A 9 -2.33 -9.72 -3.46
C GLY A 9 -3.09 -10.53 -2.40
N GLN A 10 -2.38 -11.21 -1.49
CA GLN A 10 -2.97 -11.91 -0.35
C GLN A 10 -3.01 -11.08 0.94
N TRP A 11 -2.39 -9.89 0.95
CA TRP A 11 -2.34 -9.04 2.13
C TRP A 11 -3.63 -8.22 2.25
N GLN A 12 -4.24 -8.24 3.43
CA GLN A 12 -5.43 -7.43 3.70
C GLN A 12 -5.06 -5.95 3.59
N GLY A 13 -5.88 -5.17 2.89
CA GLY A 13 -5.68 -3.73 2.72
C GLY A 13 -4.59 -3.38 1.71
N VAL A 14 -4.09 -4.34 0.91
CA VAL A 14 -3.11 -4.08 -0.15
C VAL A 14 -3.74 -4.35 -1.51
N GLU A 15 -3.68 -3.36 -2.40
CA GLU A 15 -4.07 -3.49 -3.81
C GLU A 15 -2.83 -3.35 -4.71
N VAL A 16 -2.61 -4.30 -5.61
CA VAL A 16 -1.51 -4.26 -6.58
C VAL A 16 -2.00 -3.67 -7.90
N HIS A 17 -1.44 -2.53 -8.34
CA HIS A 17 -1.92 -1.83 -9.53
C HIS A 17 -1.09 -2.10 -10.78
N ALA A 18 0.24 -2.10 -10.66
CA ALA A 18 1.12 -2.23 -11.82
C ALA A 18 2.48 -2.79 -11.45
N THR A 19 3.04 -3.56 -12.40
CA THR A 19 4.47 -3.82 -12.46
C THR A 19 5.06 -2.94 -13.55
N VAL A 20 5.97 -2.07 -13.17
CA VAL A 20 6.64 -1.11 -14.07
C VAL A 20 7.82 -1.84 -14.73
N PRO A 21 8.22 -1.52 -15.97
CA PRO A 21 9.32 -2.19 -16.67
C PRO A 21 10.65 -2.25 -15.90
N ASP A 22 10.85 -1.33 -14.95
CA ASP A 22 12.04 -1.24 -14.09
C ASP A 22 11.93 -2.09 -12.80
N GLU A 23 11.22 -3.22 -12.84
CA GLU A 23 11.03 -4.13 -11.69
C GLU A 23 10.37 -3.50 -10.45
N ARG A 24 9.70 -2.35 -10.63
CA ARG A 24 8.95 -1.69 -9.55
C ARG A 24 7.53 -2.22 -9.51
N ILE A 25 6.98 -2.32 -8.31
CA ILE A 25 5.57 -2.65 -8.10
C ILE A 25 4.92 -1.45 -7.42
N VAL A 26 3.80 -1.00 -7.99
CA VAL A 26 2.96 0.04 -7.38
C VAL A 26 1.82 -0.65 -6.64
N VAL A 27 1.74 -0.38 -5.35
CA VAL A 27 0.65 -0.86 -4.49
C VAL A 27 0.00 0.32 -3.79
N THR A 28 -1.29 0.20 -3.53
CA THR A 28 -1.99 1.04 -2.56
C THR A 28 -2.19 0.25 -1.28
N VAL A 29 -2.02 0.92 -0.15
CA VAL A 29 -2.32 0.35 1.18
C VAL A 29 -3.44 1.18 1.79
N GLU A 30 -4.55 0.53 2.13
CA GLU A 30 -5.72 1.14 2.77
C GLU A 30 -6.08 0.34 4.01
N ASP A 31 -6.15 1.03 5.15
CA ASP A 31 -6.60 0.45 6.41
C ASP A 31 -7.20 1.53 7.30
N ASP A 32 -8.33 1.21 7.94
CA ASP A 32 -9.03 2.11 8.86
C ASP A 32 -8.36 2.12 10.26
N ASP A 33 -7.52 1.12 10.55
CA ASP A 33 -6.73 1.03 11.78
C ASP A 33 -5.31 1.58 11.53
N PRO A 34 -4.94 2.75 12.12
CA PRO A 34 -3.62 3.34 11.94
C PRO A 34 -2.45 2.45 12.36
N GLU A 35 -2.63 1.58 13.37
CA GLU A 35 -1.57 0.66 13.78
C GLU A 35 -1.38 -0.45 12.75
N ARG A 36 -2.47 -0.96 12.18
CA ARG A 36 -2.43 -1.99 11.15
C ARG A 36 -1.87 -1.44 9.84
N PHE A 37 -2.26 -0.22 9.48
CA PHE A 37 -1.66 0.53 8.38
C PHE A 37 -0.13 0.63 8.55
N GLY A 38 0.32 1.13 9.71
CA GLY A 38 1.74 1.29 10.00
C GLY A 38 2.51 -0.03 9.90
N ARG A 39 2.00 -1.11 10.52
CA ARG A 39 2.60 -2.45 10.44
C ARG A 39 2.73 -2.94 8.99
N THR A 40 1.72 -2.70 8.16
CA THR A 40 1.72 -3.11 6.75
C THR A 40 2.79 -2.37 5.96
N ILE A 41 2.93 -1.06 6.15
CA ILE A 41 3.98 -0.25 5.51
C ILE A 41 5.38 -0.74 5.93
N PHE A 42 5.61 -1.02 7.22
CA PHE A 42 6.90 -1.56 7.67
C PHE A 42 7.19 -2.95 7.09
N ALA A 43 6.20 -3.84 7.07
CA ALA A 43 6.35 -5.19 6.55
C ALA A 43 6.67 -5.21 5.04
N LEU A 44 6.21 -4.23 4.27
CA LEU A 44 6.58 -4.08 2.86
C LEU A 44 8.08 -3.83 2.68
N GLY A 45 8.69 -3.01 3.54
CA GLY A 45 10.13 -2.71 3.49
C GLY A 45 11.04 -3.87 3.91
N GLU A 46 10.51 -4.83 4.68
CA GLU A 46 11.25 -6.01 5.14
C GLU A 46 10.97 -7.27 4.28
N MET A 47 10.15 -7.16 3.24
CA MET A 47 9.75 -8.29 2.43
C MET A 47 10.91 -8.84 1.59
N ASN A 48 11.12 -10.16 1.65
CA ASN A 48 12.13 -10.82 0.82
C ASN A 48 11.88 -10.57 -0.67
N GLY A 49 12.87 -9.98 -1.33
CA GLY A 49 12.81 -9.61 -2.75
C GLY A 49 12.36 -8.17 -3.02
N VAL A 50 12.02 -7.41 -1.98
CA VAL A 50 11.91 -5.95 -2.06
C VAL A 50 13.28 -5.34 -1.77
N LEU A 51 13.77 -4.49 -2.69
CA LEU A 51 15.04 -3.78 -2.53
C LEU A 51 14.88 -2.47 -1.77
N ASP A 52 13.76 -1.78 -1.99
CA ASP A 52 13.40 -0.52 -1.35
C ASP A 52 11.88 -0.33 -1.40
N ALA A 53 11.34 0.36 -0.40
CA ALA A 53 9.92 0.72 -0.32
C ALA A 53 9.80 2.22 -0.03
N SER A 54 9.24 2.97 -0.99
CA SER A 54 9.07 4.42 -0.89
C SER A 54 7.59 4.76 -0.74
N PRO A 55 7.09 5.00 0.49
CA PRO A 55 5.69 5.28 0.71
C PRO A 55 5.33 6.69 0.26
N VAL A 56 4.24 6.81 -0.49
CA VAL A 56 3.63 8.10 -0.84
C VAL A 56 2.31 8.20 -0.06
N PHE A 57 2.28 9.07 0.93
CA PHE A 57 1.09 9.25 1.77
C PHE A 57 0.20 10.37 1.24
N TYR A 58 -1.09 10.04 1.06
CA TYR A 58 -2.14 11.03 0.86
C TYR A 58 -2.94 11.16 2.16
N LEU A 59 -2.84 12.33 2.81
CA LEU A 59 -3.68 12.66 3.95
C LEU A 59 -4.90 13.44 3.43
N PHE A 60 -6.08 12.82 3.48
CA PHE A 60 -7.33 13.56 3.34
C PHE A 60 -7.67 14.18 4.70
N PRO A 61 -7.64 15.52 4.85
CA PRO A 61 -8.09 16.13 6.09
C PRO A 61 -9.58 15.82 6.25
N ALA A 62 -9.94 15.18 7.37
CA ALA A 62 -11.31 14.74 7.68
C ALA A 62 -12.40 15.81 7.52
N ARG A 63 -12.03 17.10 7.45
CA ARG A 63 -12.94 18.25 7.27
C ARG A 63 -13.38 18.55 5.84
N LEU A 64 -12.89 17.83 4.82
CA LEU A 64 -13.36 18.03 3.44
C LEU A 64 -14.54 17.10 3.06
N CYS A 65 -14.83 16.06 3.84
CA CYS A 65 -16.00 15.20 3.60
C CYS A 65 -17.32 15.82 4.09
N GLU A 66 -17.29 16.87 4.92
CA GLU A 66 -18.51 17.57 5.38
C GLU A 66 -19.11 18.51 4.31
N TRP A 67 -18.45 18.70 3.17
CA TRP A 67 -18.88 19.65 2.11
C TRP A 67 -19.24 18.96 0.78
N ILE A 68 -19.29 17.63 0.73
CA ILE A 68 -19.74 16.87 -0.44
C ILE A 68 -20.94 15.99 -0.03
N GLU A 69 -22.00 16.63 0.46
CA GLU A 69 -23.34 16.09 0.34
C GLU A 69 -24.12 17.04 -0.59
N PHE A 70 -24.71 16.46 -1.64
CA PHE A 70 -25.41 17.13 -2.75
C PHE A 70 -26.62 17.96 -2.31
#